data_AF-A0A8R7UPX9-F1
#
_entry.id   AF-A0A8R7UPX9-F1
#
_cell.length_a   1.000
_cell.length_b   1.000
_cell.length_c   1.000
_cell.angle_alpha   90.00
_cell.angle_beta   90.00
_cell.angle_gamma   90.00
#
_symmetry.space_group_name_H-M   'P 1'
#
loop_
_entity.id
_entity.type
_entity.pdbx_description
1 polymer ?
#
loop_
_entity_poly.entity_id
_entity_poly.type
_entity_poly.pdbx_seq_one_letter_code
_entity_poly.pdbx_strand_id
1 'polypeptide(L)' 'NDDLDFGNWDGDDDAGGRESSSDDSGCEEFLREMSERDDKINSLVHMGFSEDEANRAITRCGVDADICLLVDSISASRA' A
#
# COMPACT_ATOMS: atom_id res chain seq x y z
N ASN A 1 19.50 -52.93 -26.98
CA ASN A 1 18.78 -53.01 -25.70
C ASN A 1 19.48 -52.02 -24.78
N ASP A 2 19.17 -50.73 -24.78
CA ASP A 2 17.90 -50.07 -25.10
C ASP A 2 18.16 -48.64 -25.61
N ASP A 3 17.44 -48.29 -26.67
CA ASP A 3 17.35 -46.95 -27.25
C ASP A 3 16.41 -46.05 -26.43
N LEU A 4 16.65 -44.74 -26.56
CA LEU A 4 16.02 -43.61 -25.89
C LEU A 4 14.48 -43.58 -26.08
N ASP A 5 13.71 -43.26 -25.02
CA ASP A 5 12.72 -42.19 -25.09
C ASP A 5 12.28 -41.70 -23.69
N PHE A 6 12.38 -40.40 -23.47
CA PHE A 6 12.09 -39.72 -22.23
C PHE A 6 10.59 -39.41 -22.18
N GLY A 7 9.86 -40.21 -21.41
CA GLY A 7 8.61 -39.82 -20.73
C GLY A 7 7.52 -39.21 -21.61
N ASN A 8 6.58 -40.05 -22.03
CA ASN A 8 5.26 -39.62 -22.46
C ASN A 8 4.58 -38.83 -21.33
N TRP A 9 4.54 -37.49 -21.46
CA TRP A 9 3.73 -36.61 -20.62
C TRP A 9 2.30 -36.67 -21.16
N ASP A 10 1.57 -37.70 -20.75
CA ASP A 10 0.13 -37.71 -20.94
C ASP A 10 -0.46 -36.59 -20.09
N GLY A 11 -0.94 -35.57 -20.78
CA GLY A 11 -1.70 -34.47 -20.20
C GLY A 11 -2.99 -35.00 -19.61
N ASP A 12 -3.15 -34.79 -18.30
CA ASP A 12 -4.44 -34.78 -17.65
C ASP A 12 -4.68 -33.36 -17.15
N ASP A 13 -5.48 -32.63 -17.92
CA ASP A 13 -6.10 -31.35 -17.55
C ASP A 13 -7.08 -31.61 -16.38
N ASP A 14 -6.56 -31.68 -15.16
CA ASP A 14 -7.39 -31.68 -13.96
C ASP A 14 -7.85 -30.25 -13.65
N ALA A 15 -8.99 -29.90 -14.26
CA ALA A 15 -9.80 -28.74 -13.94
C ALA A 15 -10.35 -28.86 -12.50
N GLY A 16 -9.56 -28.44 -11.51
CA GLY A 16 -9.95 -28.44 -10.11
C GLY A 16 -9.80 -27.07 -9.45
N GLY A 17 -10.82 -26.22 -9.60
CA GLY A 17 -11.20 -25.21 -8.60
C GLY A 17 -10.09 -24.32 -8.04
N ARG A 18 -9.75 -23.28 -8.79
CA ARG A 18 -9.06 -22.09 -8.31
C ARG A 18 -9.88 -21.43 -7.20
N GLU A 19 -9.68 -21.85 -5.96
CA GLU A 19 -10.12 -21.10 -4.79
C GLU A 19 -8.89 -20.87 -3.92
N SER A 20 -7.86 -20.27 -4.52
CA SER A 20 -7.00 -19.42 -3.72
C SER A 20 -7.87 -18.20 -3.41
N SER A 21 -8.62 -18.26 -2.31
CA SER A 21 -9.10 -17.06 -1.63
C SER A 21 -7.84 -16.34 -1.15
N SER A 22 -7.09 -15.77 -2.11
CA SER A 22 -6.14 -14.73 -1.82
C SER A 22 -7.01 -13.63 -1.26
N ASP A 23 -6.90 -13.45 0.05
CA ASP A 23 -7.48 -12.36 0.80
C ASP A 23 -7.08 -11.04 0.12
N ASP A 24 -7.84 -10.64 -0.89
CA ASP A 24 -7.79 -9.33 -1.55
C ASP A 24 -8.33 -8.22 -0.62
N SER A 25 -8.46 -8.52 0.68
CA SER A 25 -8.87 -7.59 1.71
C SER A 25 -7.73 -6.68 2.17
N GLY A 26 -6.46 -7.10 2.01
CA GLY A 26 -5.30 -6.28 2.40
C GLY A 26 -4.97 -5.15 1.40
N CYS A 27 -5.34 -5.31 0.13
CA CYS A 27 -5.10 -4.32 -0.91
C CYS A 27 -6.00 -3.09 -0.71
N GLU A 28 -7.28 -3.33 -0.43
CA GLU A 28 -8.29 -2.29 -0.21
C GLU A 28 -7.99 -1.45 1.03
N GLU A 29 -7.51 -2.06 2.12
CA GLU A 29 -7.07 -1.35 3.33
C GLU A 29 -5.88 -0.42 3.04
N PHE A 30 -4.89 -0.92 2.29
CA PHE A 30 -3.71 -0.14 1.92
C PHE A 30 -4.03 1.02 0.97
N LEU A 31 -4.91 0.81 -0.02
CA LEU A 31 -5.37 1.86 -0.93
C LEU A 31 -6.16 2.95 -0.19
N ARG A 32 -6.97 2.54 0.79
CA ARG A 32 -7.72 3.47 1.64
C ARG A 32 -6.79 4.31 2.50
N GLU A 33 -5.79 3.67 3.11
CA GLU A 33 -4.75 4.36 3.88
C GLU A 33 -3.94 5.33 3.02
N MET A 34 -3.64 4.97 1.77
CA MET A 34 -3.00 5.86 0.80
C MET A 34 -3.86 7.08 0.48
N SER A 35 -5.15 6.87 0.19
CA SER A 35 -6.07 7.97 -0.09
C SER A 35 -6.16 8.95 1.09
N GLU A 36 -6.28 8.44 2.32
CA GLU A 36 -6.36 9.28 3.51
C GLU A 36 -5.08 10.08 3.74
N ARG A 37 -3.92 9.47 3.46
CA ARG A 37 -2.62 10.15 3.49
C ARG A 37 -2.58 11.27 2.45
N ASP A 38 -2.94 10.99 1.21
CA ASP A 38 -2.91 11.97 0.12
C ASP A 38 -3.87 13.15 0.36
N ASP A 39 -5.06 12.90 0.92
CA ASP A 39 -6.02 13.95 1.30
C ASP A 39 -5.46 14.88 2.38
N LYS A 40 -4.76 14.31 3.37
CA LYS A 40 -4.08 15.09 4.42
C LYS A 40 -2.92 15.89 3.88
N ILE A 41 -2.11 15.30 2.98
CA ILE A 41 -1.03 16.00 2.29
C ILE A 41 -1.59 17.18 1.50
N ASN A 42 -2.64 16.97 0.72
CA ASN A 42 -3.26 18.04 -0.07
C ASN A 42 -3.77 19.17 0.84
N SER A 43 -4.43 18.84 1.95
CA SER A 43 -4.88 19.84 2.93
C SER A 43 -3.72 20.65 3.53
N LEU A 44 -2.61 20.00 3.87
CA LEU A 44 -1.42 20.66 4.40
C LEU A 44 -0.75 21.55 3.35
N VAL A 45 -0.64 21.07 2.12
CA VAL A 45 -0.12 21.85 0.99
C VAL A 45 -1.01 23.06 0.71
N HIS A 46 -2.33 22.90 0.79
CA HIS A 46 -3.29 23.98 0.62
C HIS A 46 -3.21 25.03 1.74
N MET A 47 -2.68 24.67 2.92
CA MET A 47 -2.36 25.60 4.00
C MET A 47 -0.99 26.29 3.84
N GLY A 48 -0.19 25.90 2.84
CA GLY A 48 1.10 26.52 2.52
C GLY A 48 2.34 25.73 2.97
N PHE A 49 2.16 24.49 3.42
CA PHE A 49 3.26 23.59 3.72
C PHE A 49 3.77 22.87 2.46
N SER A 50 4.98 22.34 2.51
CA SER A 50 5.49 21.49 1.43
C SER A 50 4.98 20.05 1.57
N GLU A 51 4.85 19.35 0.45
CA GLU A 51 4.45 17.94 0.42
C GLU A 51 5.36 17.05 1.28
N ASP A 52 6.67 17.35 1.27
CA ASP A 52 7.69 16.72 2.13
C ASP A 52 7.42 16.95 3.64
N GLU A 53 7.03 18.17 4.02
CA GLU A 53 6.72 18.51 5.41
C GLU A 53 5.49 17.74 5.88
N ALA A 54 4.46 17.71 5.03
CA ALA A 54 3.23 16.96 5.27
C ALA A 54 3.49 15.44 5.40
N ASN A 55 4.25 14.87 4.47
CA ASN A 55 4.63 13.45 4.49
C ASN A 55 5.42 13.08 5.75
N ARG A 56 6.38 13.92 6.17
CA ARG A 56 7.13 13.67 7.41
C ARG A 56 6.24 13.74 8.64
N ALA A 57 5.31 14.69 8.68
CA ALA A 57 4.38 14.81 9.79
C ALA A 57 3.46 13.58 9.89
N ILE A 58 2.91 13.13 8.76
CA ILE A 58 2.07 11.93 8.70
C ILE A 58 2.88 10.68 9.06
N THR A 59 4.12 10.57 8.60
CA THR A 59 5.02 9.45 8.97
C THR A 59 5.32 9.44 10.48
N ARG A 60 5.39 10.61 11.11
CA ARG A 60 5.72 10.75 12.54
C ARG A 60 4.51 10.59 13.46
N CYS A 61 3.36 11.13 13.06
CA CYS A 61 2.15 11.19 13.88
C CYS A 61 1.13 10.10 13.50
N GLY A 62 1.24 9.54 12.30
CA GLY A 62 0.30 8.58 11.74
C GLY A 62 -0.66 9.21 10.74
N VAL A 63 -1.19 8.39 9.84
CA VAL A 63 -2.24 8.79 8.88
C VAL A 63 -3.55 9.14 9.57
N ASP A 64 -3.82 8.63 10.77
CA ASP A 64 -4.98 8.98 11.60
C ASP A 64 -4.84 10.30 12.36
N ALA A 65 -3.65 10.91 12.39
CA ALA A 65 -3.42 12.13 13.16
C ALA A 65 -4.20 13.33 12.64
N ASP A 66 -4.72 14.15 13.54
CA ASP A 66 -5.49 15.34 13.19
C ASP A 66 -4.65 16.37 12.43
N ILE A 67 -5.27 17.13 11.53
CA ILE A 67 -4.54 18.13 10.71
C ILE A 67 -3.81 19.15 11.60
N CYS A 68 -4.44 19.59 12.70
CA CYS A 68 -3.78 20.49 13.65
C CYS A 68 -2.52 19.89 14.27
N LEU A 69 -2.55 18.59 14.59
CA LEU A 69 -1.41 17.89 15.19
C LEU A 69 -0.28 17.70 14.18
N LEU A 70 -0.62 17.45 12.90
CA LEU A 70 0.33 17.42 11.80
C LEU A 70 1.00 18.80 11.61
N VAL A 71 0.21 19.88 11.62
CA VAL A 71 0.72 21.26 11.53
C VAL A 71 1.65 21.60 12.70
N ASP A 72 1.29 21.22 13.92
CA ASP A 72 2.13 21.42 15.10
C ASP A 72 3.45 20.63 14.98
N SER A 73 3.40 19.40 14.47
CA SER A 73 4.58 18.56 14.23
C SER A 73 5.53 19.16 13.19
N ILE A 74 4.98 19.71 12.09
CA ILE A 74 5.76 20.43 11.07
C ILE A 74 6.39 21.68 11.69
N SER A 75 5.60 22.49 12.38
CA SER A 75 6.04 23.74 13.00
C SER A 75 7.12 23.50 14.05
N ALA A 76 6.96 22.46 14.88
CA ALA A 76 7.95 22.03 15.85
C ALA A 76 9.25 21.48 15.22
N SER A 77 9.17 20.95 13.99
CA SER A 77 10.35 20.48 13.24
C SER A 77 11.08 21.60 12.48
N ARG A 78 10.45 22.77 12.32
CA ARG A 78 11.04 23.98 11.72
C ARG A 78 11.69 24.91 12.75
N ALA A 79 11.35 24.76 14.02
CA ALA A 79 11.90 25.50 15.16
C ALA A 79 13.30 24.99 15.52
#